data_AF-S4PYI8-F1
#
_entry.id   AF-S4PYI8-F1
#
_cell.length_a   1.000
_cell.length_b   1.000
_cell.length_c   1.000
_cell.angle_alpha   90.00
_cell.angle_beta   90.00
_cell.angle_gamma   90.00
#
_symmetry.space_group_name_H-M   'P 1'
#
loop_
_entity.id
_entity.type
_entity.pdbx_description
1 polymer ?
#
loop_
_entity_poly.entity_id
_entity_poly.type
_entity_poly.pdbx_seq_one_letter_code
_entity_poly.pdbx_strand_id
1 'polypeptide(L)'
;AHTCGRSCKRSRNCPHPCTLLCHPGPCPACQATVSKQCGCGAETRSILCSSKLAQICGRECKRKLECGVHFCSKDCHEGPCEPCTETVTQVCHCPAA
;
A
#
# COMPACT_ATOMS: atom_id res chain seq x y z
N ALA A 1 35.48 -0.90 -23.21
CA ALA A 1 34.21 -0.84 -22.44
C ALA A 1 34.35 -1.77 -21.23
N HIS A 2 34.64 -1.22 -20.04
CA HIS A 2 34.83 -2.04 -18.83
C HIS A 2 33.52 -2.15 -18.05
N THR A 3 32.58 -2.95 -18.55
CA THR A 3 31.47 -3.42 -17.72
C THR A 3 31.98 -4.66 -16.99
N CYS A 4 32.15 -4.54 -15.68
CA CYS A 4 32.68 -5.58 -14.78
C CYS A 4 31.88 -6.91 -14.81
N GLY A 5 30.73 -7.00 -15.48
CA GLY A 5 29.91 -8.22 -15.59
C GLY A 5 29.35 -8.73 -14.25
N ARG A 6 29.76 -8.13 -13.14
CA ARG A 6 29.35 -8.44 -11.77
C ARG A 6 28.15 -7.56 -11.39
N SER A 7 27.35 -8.07 -10.46
CA SER A 7 26.28 -7.30 -9.81
C SER A 7 26.87 -6.08 -9.07
N CYS A 8 26.22 -4.94 -9.18
CA CYS A 8 26.62 -3.66 -8.59
C CYS A 8 26.75 -3.74 -7.07
N LYS A 9 25.79 -4.39 -6.38
CA LYS A 9 25.71 -4.55 -4.91
C LYS A 9 25.81 -3.26 -4.08
N ARG A 10 25.79 -2.08 -4.71
CA ARG A 10 25.88 -0.77 -4.06
C ARG A 10 24.65 -0.55 -3.17
N SER A 11 24.87 -0.09 -1.93
CA SER A 11 23.81 0.23 -0.97
C SER A 11 23.05 1.48 -1.40
N ARG A 12 21.75 1.51 -1.12
CA ARG A 12 20.83 2.59 -1.53
C ARG A 12 19.90 2.95 -0.38
N ASN A 13 18.96 3.87 -0.63
CA ASN A 13 17.86 4.21 0.29
C ASN A 13 16.80 3.09 0.44
N CYS A 14 17.19 1.83 0.25
CA CYS A 14 16.32 0.66 0.38
C CYS A 14 17.12 -0.43 1.12
N PRO A 15 16.46 -1.31 1.88
CA PRO A 15 17.12 -2.32 2.71
C PRO A 15 17.77 -3.48 1.91
N HIS A 16 17.85 -3.39 0.59
CA HIS A 16 18.38 -4.44 -0.28
C HIS A 16 19.46 -3.91 -1.25
N PRO A 17 20.48 -4.73 -1.58
CA PRO A 17 21.56 -4.34 -2.47
C PRO A 17 21.08 -4.19 -3.92
N CYS A 18 21.78 -3.37 -4.71
CA CYS A 18 21.53 -3.26 -6.13
C CYS A 18 21.82 -4.59 -6.86
N THR A 19 20.78 -5.20 -7.45
CA THR A 19 20.87 -6.46 -8.22
C THR A 19 21.24 -6.24 -9.69
N LEU A 20 21.30 -5.00 -10.16
CA LEU A 20 21.71 -4.66 -11.53
C LEU A 20 23.20 -4.93 -11.75
N LEU A 21 23.59 -5.09 -13.00
CA LEU A 21 24.99 -5.16 -13.41
C LEU A 21 25.72 -3.84 -13.13
N CYS A 22 27.06 -3.91 -12.99
CA CYS A 22 27.89 -2.72 -12.92
C CYS A 22 27.57 -1.79 -14.10
N HIS A 23 27.15 -0.58 -13.78
CA HIS A 23 26.83 0.46 -14.75
C HIS A 23 27.65 1.72 -14.40
N PRO A 24 28.02 2.54 -15.41
CA PRO A 24 28.60 3.85 -15.16
C PRO A 24 27.52 4.78 -14.58
N GLY A 25 27.94 5.70 -13.70
CA GLY A 25 27.06 6.72 -13.13
C GLY A 25 26.24 6.31 -11.89
N PRO A 26 25.31 7.17 -11.45
CA PRO A 26 24.45 6.93 -10.30
C PRO A 26 23.48 5.79 -10.58
N CYS A 27 23.10 5.13 -9.50
CA CYS A 27 22.36 3.90 -9.52
C CYS A 27 20.88 4.22 -9.89
N PRO A 28 20.26 3.61 -10.93
CA PRO A 28 18.90 3.95 -11.39
C PRO A 28 17.83 3.38 -10.45
N ALA A 29 16.60 3.90 -10.45
CA ALA A 29 15.48 3.46 -9.59
C ALA A 29 15.49 1.94 -9.26
N CYS A 30 15.25 1.60 -7.99
CA CYS A 30 15.32 0.20 -7.57
C CYS A 30 14.28 -0.66 -8.31
N GLN A 31 14.77 -1.62 -9.09
CA GLN A 31 13.97 -2.62 -9.81
C GLN A 31 13.76 -3.92 -9.02
N ALA A 32 14.17 -3.96 -7.75
CA ALA A 32 13.90 -5.11 -6.89
C ALA A 32 12.40 -5.23 -6.66
N THR A 33 11.85 -6.41 -6.90
CA THR A 33 10.46 -6.71 -6.61
C THR A 33 10.31 -6.97 -5.11
N VAL A 34 9.45 -6.21 -4.46
CA VAL A 34 9.09 -6.33 -3.04
C VAL A 34 7.61 -6.64 -2.92
N SER A 35 7.26 -7.44 -1.92
CA SER A 35 5.87 -7.74 -1.59
C SER A 35 5.30 -6.57 -0.79
N LYS A 36 4.36 -5.81 -1.38
CA LYS A 36 3.59 -4.79 -0.66
C LYS A 36 2.13 -5.20 -0.57
N GLN A 37 1.50 -4.83 0.54
CA GLN A 37 0.08 -5.05 0.74
C GLN A 37 -0.74 -3.94 0.05
N CYS A 38 -1.97 -4.24 -0.36
CA CYS A 38 -2.93 -3.24 -0.81
C CYS A 38 -3.16 -2.19 0.28
N GLY A 39 -3.64 -1.00 -0.11
CA GLY A 39 -4.08 0.02 0.86
C GLY A 39 -5.18 -0.47 1.81
N CYS A 40 -5.84 -1.59 1.45
CA CYS A 40 -6.85 -2.27 2.24
C CYS A 40 -6.34 -3.39 3.18
N GLY A 41 -5.11 -3.88 3.01
CA GLY A 41 -4.64 -5.10 3.70
C GLY A 41 -5.10 -6.46 3.13
N ALA A 42 -6.11 -6.48 2.26
CA ALA A 42 -6.73 -7.72 1.76
C ALA A 42 -5.90 -8.53 0.75
N GLU A 43 -4.91 -7.94 0.07
CA GLU A 43 -4.02 -8.67 -0.86
C GLU A 43 -2.58 -8.21 -0.72
N THR A 44 -1.65 -9.16 -0.86
CA THR A 44 -0.22 -8.89 -0.99
C THR A 44 0.20 -9.09 -2.44
N ARG A 45 0.78 -8.05 -3.04
CA ARG A 45 1.21 -8.01 -4.43
C ARG A 45 2.71 -7.75 -4.51
N SER A 46 3.34 -8.38 -5.48
CA SER A 46 4.74 -8.14 -5.85
C SER A 46 4.84 -6.89 -6.73
N ILE A 47 5.44 -5.81 -6.22
CA ILE A 47 5.71 -4.57 -6.97
C ILE A 47 7.17 -4.19 -6.93
N LEU A 48 7.62 -3.31 -7.82
CA LEU A 48 8.96 -2.75 -7.73
C LEU A 48 9.10 -1.88 -6.48
N CYS A 49 10.25 -1.97 -5.80
CA CYS A 49 10.57 -1.13 -4.64
C CYS A 49 10.45 0.36 -4.96
N SER A 50 10.88 0.76 -6.16
CA SER A 50 10.74 2.14 -6.64
C SER A 50 9.33 2.50 -7.13
N SER A 51 8.39 1.57 -7.12
CA SER A 51 7.02 1.82 -7.54
C SER A 51 6.30 2.65 -6.48
N LYS A 52 5.86 3.85 -6.86
CA LYS A 52 4.95 4.71 -6.10
C LYS A 52 3.47 4.45 -6.44
N LEU A 53 3.17 3.41 -7.22
CA LEU A 53 1.79 3.11 -7.60
C LEU A 53 0.94 2.75 -6.38
N ALA A 54 -0.28 3.28 -6.36
CA ALA A 54 -1.33 2.89 -5.45
C ALA A 54 -1.52 1.37 -5.48
N GLN A 55 -1.52 0.75 -4.30
CA GLN A 55 -1.75 -0.69 -4.19
C GLN A 55 -3.26 -0.95 -4.09
N ILE A 56 -3.93 -0.90 -5.25
CA ILE A 56 -5.35 -1.16 -5.41
C ILE A 56 -5.53 -2.57 -5.99
N CYS A 57 -6.14 -3.48 -5.23
CA CYS A 57 -6.38 -4.86 -5.66
C CYS A 57 -7.79 -5.10 -6.24
N GLY A 58 -8.67 -4.08 -6.23
CA GLY A 58 -10.05 -4.20 -6.71
C GLY A 58 -10.98 -5.08 -5.84
N ARG A 59 -10.48 -5.66 -4.73
CA ARG A 59 -11.33 -6.29 -3.71
C ARG A 59 -12.02 -5.25 -2.84
N GLU A 60 -13.11 -5.63 -2.19
CA GLU A 60 -13.75 -4.82 -1.15
C GLU A 60 -12.73 -4.46 -0.07
N CYS A 61 -12.68 -3.17 0.29
CA CYS A 61 -11.69 -2.64 1.22
C CYS A 61 -11.81 -3.27 2.62
N LYS A 62 -13.04 -3.49 3.11
CA LYS A 62 -13.36 -4.09 4.43
C LYS A 62 -12.63 -3.44 5.61
N ARG A 63 -12.07 -2.24 5.44
CA ARG A 63 -11.51 -1.44 6.52
C ARG A 63 -12.65 -0.96 7.41
N LYS A 64 -12.45 -1.05 8.73
CA LYS A 64 -13.39 -0.51 9.72
C LYS A 64 -13.42 1.02 9.55
N LEU A 65 -14.61 1.57 9.35
CA LEU A 65 -14.83 3.00 9.22
C LEU A 65 -14.63 3.68 10.58
N GLU A 66 -14.48 5.00 10.56
CA GLU A 66 -14.34 5.85 11.75
C GLU A 66 -15.49 5.70 12.75
N CYS A 67 -16.67 5.27 12.30
CA CYS A 67 -17.82 4.97 13.17
C CYS A 67 -17.62 3.70 14.03
N GLY A 68 -16.60 2.88 13.77
CA GLY A 68 -16.25 1.70 14.58
C GLY A 68 -17.17 0.48 14.43
N VAL A 69 -18.35 0.66 13.82
CA VAL A 69 -19.37 -0.39 13.63
C VAL A 69 -19.38 -0.90 12.18
N HIS A 70 -19.29 -0.01 11.21
CA HIS A 70 -19.40 -0.36 9.79
C HIS A 70 -18.05 -0.61 9.12
N PHE A 71 -18.06 -1.45 8.09
CA PHE A 71 -16.90 -1.73 7.24
C PHE A 71 -17.08 -1.06 5.89
N CYS A 72 -15.97 -0.60 5.30
CA CYS A 72 -15.99 -0.01 3.99
C CYS A 72 -16.36 -1.07 2.94
N SER A 73 -17.55 -0.92 2.33
CA SER A 73 -18.06 -1.77 1.25
C SER A 73 -17.64 -1.31 -0.16
N LYS A 74 -16.79 -0.27 -0.25
CA LYS A 74 -16.19 0.15 -1.52
C LYS A 74 -15.04 -0.77 -1.91
N ASP A 75 -14.68 -0.76 -3.18
CA ASP A 75 -13.45 -1.37 -3.66
C ASP A 75 -12.21 -0.76 -2.99
N CYS A 76 -11.10 -1.48 -3.09
CA CYS A 76 -9.82 -1.05 -2.56
C CYS A 76 -9.44 0.28 -3.20
N HIS A 77 -9.36 1.32 -2.39
CA HIS A 77 -9.02 2.67 -2.83
C HIS A 77 -7.70 3.11 -2.18
N GLU A 78 -7.10 4.14 -2.76
CA GLU A 78 -6.00 4.87 -2.15
C GLU A 78 -6.55 6.01 -1.29
N GLY A 79 -6.19 6.05 0.00
CA GLY A 79 -6.58 7.12 0.91
C GLY A 79 -7.42 6.67 2.12
N PRO A 80 -7.96 7.64 2.88
CA PRO A 80 -8.92 7.35 3.95
C PRO A 80 -10.24 6.84 3.37
N CYS A 81 -10.92 5.98 4.11
CA CYS A 81 -12.25 5.52 3.74
C CYS A 81 -13.27 6.65 3.94
N GLU A 82 -14.30 6.69 3.10
CA GLU A 82 -15.36 7.69 3.25
C GLU A 82 -16.15 7.51 4.56
N PRO A 83 -16.61 8.62 5.17
CA PRO A 83 -17.34 8.57 6.41
C PRO A 83 -18.63 7.77 6.25
N CYS A 84 -19.02 7.11 7.34
CA CYS A 84 -20.23 6.31 7.34
C CYS A 84 -21.48 7.20 7.24
N THR A 85 -22.29 6.98 6.21
CA THR A 85 -23.57 7.69 6.01
C THR A 85 -24.74 7.01 6.74
N GLU A 86 -24.50 5.85 7.37
CA GLU A 86 -25.53 5.15 8.14
C GLU A 86 -25.66 5.76 9.54
N THR A 87 -26.64 6.65 9.68
CA THR A 87 -27.07 7.21 10.96
C THR A 87 -27.84 6.14 11.73
N VAL A 88 -27.27 5.62 12.81
CA VAL A 88 -27.98 4.72 13.72
C VAL A 88 -28.87 5.57 14.62
N THR A 89 -30.17 5.54 14.39
CA THR A 89 -31.18 6.17 15.26
C THR A 89 -31.29 5.35 16.55
N GLN A 90 -30.56 5.77 17.59
CA GLN A 90 -30.75 5.21 18.92
C GLN A 90 -31.98 5.86 19.56
N VAL A 91 -33.04 5.08 19.75
CA VAL A 91 -34.18 5.50 20.58
C VAL A 91 -33.77 5.47 22.05
N CYS A 92 -33.74 6.64 22.69
CA CYS A 92 -33.56 6.73 24.14
C CYS A 92 -34.90 6.42 24.82
N HIS A 93 -34.95 5.34 25.61
CA HIS A 93 -36.11 4.99 26.45
C HIS A 93 -36.17 5.77 27.78
N CYS A 94 -35.62 6.99 27.81
CA CYS A 94 -35.72 7.81 29.00
C CYS A 94 -37.19 8.29 29.14
N PRO A 95 -37.82 8.12 30.31
CA PRO A 95 -39.10 8.78 30.58
C PRO A 95 -38.85 10.29 30.53
N ALA A 96 -39.61 10.98 29.67
CA ALA A 96 -39.67 12.44 29.68
C ALA A 96 -40.09 12.89 31.08
N ALA A 97 -39.29 13.76 31.69
CA ALA A 97 -39.59 14.38 32.97
C ALA A 97 -40.80 15.31 32.88
#